data_AF-A0A3D3M555-F1
#
_entry.id   AF-A0A3D3M555-F1
#
_cell.length_a   1.000
_cell.length_b   1.000
_cell.length_c   1.000
_cell.angle_alpha   90.00
_cell.angle_beta   90.00
_cell.angle_gamma   90.00
#
_symmetry.space_group_name_H-M   'P 1'
#
loop_
_entity.id
_entity.type
_entity.pdbx_description
1 polymer ?
#
loop_
_entity_poly.entity_id
_entity_poly.type
_entity_poly.pdbx_seq_one_letter_code
_entity_poly.pdbx_strand_id
1 'polypeptide(L)'
;MAFSDRLLEAWYKGHPLLTLLSPLEALYRKVVRGKRQRFLAGEGTIYRAPVPVLVVGNITVGGTGKTPLILFLIEHCRQRGLRVGVVSRGYGAKPPQLPWRVRADHGAEQAGDEPLLIVQRSGVPLMIDPD
;
A
#
# COMPACT_ATOMS: atom_id res chain seq x y z
N MET A 1 -25.95 -3.81 -0.24
CA MET A 1 -24.75 -3.47 0.54
C MET A 1 -24.10 -4.76 0.97
N ALA A 2 -22.82 -4.95 0.63
CA ALA A 2 -22.09 -6.11 1.10
C ALA A 2 -21.91 -6.04 2.63
N PHE A 3 -21.71 -7.19 3.28
CA PHE A 3 -21.46 -7.24 4.73
C PHE A 3 -20.23 -6.39 5.11
N SER A 4 -19.22 -6.34 4.25
CA SER A 4 -18.04 -5.49 4.37
C SER A 4 -18.39 -4.01 4.51
N ASP A 5 -19.34 -3.51 3.74
CA ASP A 5 -19.70 -2.09 3.71
C ASP A 5 -20.41 -1.69 4.99
N ARG A 6 -21.30 -2.55 5.51
CA ARG A 6 -21.97 -2.33 6.80
C ARG A 6 -21.00 -2.35 7.96
N LEU A 7 -20.00 -3.24 7.92
CA LEU A 7 -18.96 -3.33 8.94
C LEU A 7 -18.04 -2.10 8.90
N LEU A 8 -17.68 -1.63 7.69
CA LEU A 8 -16.93 -0.40 7.49
C LEU A 8 -17.68 0.82 8.01
N GLU A 9 -18.98 0.92 7.71
CA GLU A 9 -19.83 2.01 8.17
C GLU A 9 -19.99 2.01 9.70
N ALA A 10 -20.22 0.84 10.30
CA ALA A 10 -20.26 0.67 11.75
C ALA A 10 -18.94 1.06 12.42
N TRP A 11 -17.80 0.74 11.79
CA TRP A 11 -16.45 1.11 12.23
C TRP A 11 -16.27 2.63 12.27
N TYR A 12 -16.61 3.34 11.19
CA TYR A 12 -16.46 4.80 11.13
C TYR A 12 -17.50 5.56 11.96
N LYS A 13 -18.70 5.02 12.15
CA LYS A 13 -19.76 5.63 12.98
C LYS A 13 -19.66 5.31 14.47
N GLY A 14 -18.74 4.43 14.88
CA GLY A 14 -18.52 4.10 16.29
C GLY A 14 -19.65 3.26 16.90
N HIS A 15 -20.06 2.19 16.23
CA HIS A 15 -21.15 1.34 16.72
C HIS A 15 -20.83 0.73 18.10
N PRO A 16 -21.73 0.79 19.11
CA PRO A 16 -21.45 0.34 20.48
C PRO A 16 -20.95 -1.10 20.59
N LEU A 17 -21.43 -2.02 19.75
CA LEU A 17 -20.98 -3.42 19.71
C LEU A 17 -19.47 -3.58 19.41
N LEU A 18 -18.81 -2.57 18.85
CA LEU A 18 -17.36 -2.61 18.60
C LEU A 18 -16.54 -2.51 19.89
N THR A 19 -17.13 -2.05 21.00
CA THR A 19 -16.47 -2.02 22.32
C THR A 19 -16.11 -3.42 22.81
N LEU A 20 -16.83 -4.46 22.37
CA LEU A 20 -16.48 -5.86 22.63
C LEU A 20 -15.13 -6.26 22.00
N LEU A 21 -14.69 -5.54 20.96
CA LEU A 21 -13.40 -5.75 20.32
C LEU A 21 -12.26 -4.97 20.99
N SER A 22 -12.55 -4.14 22.00
CA SER A 22 -11.54 -3.35 22.72
C SER A 22 -10.37 -4.14 23.33
N PRO A 23 -10.54 -5.37 23.91
CA PRO A 23 -9.38 -6.13 24.38
C PRO A 23 -8.47 -6.57 23.22
N LEU A 24 -9.06 -6.94 22.07
CA LEU A 24 -8.30 -7.29 20.86
C LEU A 24 -7.58 -6.05 20.29
N GLU A 25 -8.24 -4.89 20.32
CA GLU A 25 -7.64 -3.62 19.92
C GLU A 25 -6.45 -3.27 20.83
N ALA A 26 -6.59 -3.40 22.15
CA ALA A 26 -5.53 -3.13 23.11
C ALA A 26 -4.31 -4.03 22.87
N LEU A 27 -4.53 -5.32 22.60
CA LEU A 27 -3.48 -6.26 22.25
C LEU A 27 -2.78 -5.86 20.93
N TYR A 28 -3.55 -5.61 19.88
CA TYR A 28 -3.04 -5.16 18.58
C TYR A 28 -2.21 -3.87 18.73
N ARG A 29 -2.73 -2.89 19.49
CA ARG A 29 -2.07 -1.61 19.79
C ARG A 29 -0.74 -1.83 20.52
N LYS A 30 -0.67 -2.75 21.49
CA LYS A 30 0.57 -3.10 22.19
C LYS A 30 1.62 -3.66 21.21
N VAL A 31 1.22 -4.58 20.34
CA VAL A 31 2.10 -5.18 19.32
C VAL A 31 2.62 -4.14 18.33
N VAL A 32 1.74 -3.31 17.76
CA VAL A 32 2.13 -2.26 16.80
C VAL A 32 3.02 -1.21 17.44
N ARG A 33 2.74 -0.80 18.68
CA ARG A 33 3.61 0.12 19.44
C ARG A 33 4.99 -0.47 19.65
N GLY A 34 5.10 -1.74 20.04
CA GLY A 34 6.38 -2.43 20.16
C GLY A 34 7.15 -2.49 18.85
N LYS A 35 6.48 -2.82 17.72
CA LYS A 35 7.11 -2.79 16.39
C LYS A 35 7.66 -1.39 16.05
N ARG A 36 6.89 -0.34 16.29
CA ARG A 36 7.32 1.05 16.06
C ARG A 36 8.50 1.45 16.94
N GLN A 37 8.49 1.10 18.22
CA GLN A 37 9.57 1.41 19.15
C GLN A 37 10.90 0.77 18.71
N ARG A 38 10.88 -0.51 18.33
CA ARG A 38 12.07 -1.21 17.80
C ARG A 38 12.62 -0.53 16.54
N PHE A 39 11.75 -0.16 15.60
CA PHE A 39 12.16 0.56 14.39
C PHE A 39 12.80 1.92 14.71
N LEU A 40 12.22 2.69 15.64
CA LEU A 40 12.78 3.98 16.07
C LEU A 40 14.08 3.85 16.86
N ALA A 41 14.27 2.73 17.57
CA ALA A 41 15.53 2.39 18.24
C ALA A 41 16.61 1.91 17.26
N GLY A 42 16.31 1.77 15.97
CA GLY A 42 17.26 1.27 14.97
C GLY A 42 17.46 -0.24 15.02
N GLU A 43 16.57 -0.99 15.68
CA GLU A 43 16.65 -2.44 15.77
C GLU A 43 16.19 -3.09 14.46
N GLY A 44 17.05 -3.92 13.87
CA GLY A 44 16.80 -4.65 12.63
C GLY A 44 17.44 -4.01 11.40
N THR A 45 17.26 -4.65 10.25
CA THR A 45 17.83 -4.18 8.98
C THR A 45 17.00 -3.03 8.42
N ILE A 46 17.57 -1.81 8.42
CA ILE A 46 16.95 -0.62 7.83
C ILE A 46 17.61 -0.34 6.48
N TYR A 47 16.89 -0.61 5.39
CA TYR A 47 17.36 -0.30 4.05
C TYR A 47 17.32 1.22 3.79
N ARG A 48 18.40 1.75 3.21
CA ARG A 48 18.46 3.13 2.70
C ARG A 48 18.72 3.07 1.20
N ALA A 49 17.74 3.51 0.42
CA ALA A 49 17.89 3.60 -1.02
C ALA A 49 18.95 4.66 -1.39
N PRO A 50 19.75 4.44 -2.44
CA PRO A 50 20.70 5.43 -2.96
C PRO A 50 20.02 6.57 -3.73
N VAL A 51 18.69 6.55 -3.84
CA VAL A 51 17.85 7.52 -4.55
C VAL A 51 16.77 8.06 -3.62
N PRO A 52 16.20 9.25 -3.90
CA PRO A 52 15.06 9.77 -3.14
C PRO A 52 13.85 8.81 -3.22
N VAL A 53 13.23 8.53 -2.07
CA VAL A 53 12.06 7.65 -1.96
C VAL A 53 10.88 8.44 -1.40
N LEU A 54 9.76 8.43 -2.13
CA LEU A 54 8.48 8.94 -1.65
C LEU A 54 7.60 7.75 -1.26
N VAL A 55 7.22 7.67 0.02
CA VAL A 55 6.34 6.62 0.54
C VAL A 55 4.90 7.14 0.56
N VAL A 56 4.03 6.51 -0.23
CA VAL A 56 2.58 6.82 -0.24
C VAL A 56 1.84 5.71 0.49
N GLY A 57 1.45 5.99 1.74
CA GLY A 57 0.68 5.07 2.59
C GLY A 57 -0.68 5.65 2.97
N ASN A 58 -1.49 4.84 3.65
CA ASN A 58 -2.70 5.31 4.29
C ASN A 58 -2.88 4.66 5.67
N ILE A 59 -3.54 5.37 6.59
CA ILE A 59 -3.80 4.92 7.97
C ILE A 59 -5.19 4.26 8.09
N THR A 60 -6.06 4.48 7.11
CA THR A 60 -7.44 3.98 7.12
C THR A 60 -7.65 2.80 6.16
N VAL A 61 -8.69 2.00 6.43
CA VAL A 61 -9.11 0.90 5.57
C VAL A 61 -10.19 1.39 4.58
N GLY A 62 -10.05 1.02 3.30
CA GLY A 62 -10.96 1.43 2.23
C GLY A 62 -10.29 2.15 1.05
N GLY A 63 -11.08 2.48 0.04
CA GLY A 63 -10.67 3.22 -1.16
C GLY A 63 -10.30 4.66 -0.81
N THR A 64 -9.01 4.91 -0.62
CA THR A 64 -8.49 6.11 0.06
C THR A 64 -7.77 7.06 -0.89
N GLY A 65 -8.07 6.98 -2.18
CA GLY A 65 -7.51 7.87 -3.20
C GLY A 65 -6.01 7.69 -3.44
N LYS A 66 -5.38 6.63 -2.91
CA LYS A 66 -3.95 6.33 -3.11
C LYS A 66 -3.57 6.27 -4.58
N THR A 67 -4.34 5.55 -5.39
CA THR A 67 -4.02 5.37 -6.82
C THR A 67 -4.06 6.70 -7.60
N PRO A 68 -5.11 7.54 -7.49
CA PRO A 68 -5.07 8.90 -8.03
C PRO A 68 -3.88 9.74 -7.56
N LEU A 69 -3.55 9.70 -6.26
CA LEU A 69 -2.41 10.44 -5.71
C LEU A 69 -1.07 9.96 -6.30
N ILE A 70 -0.89 8.64 -6.44
CA ILE A 70 0.32 8.06 -7.06
C ILE A 70 0.45 8.53 -8.51
N LEU A 71 -0.64 8.48 -9.29
CA LEU A 71 -0.64 8.96 -10.68
C LEU A 71 -0.31 10.46 -10.77
N PHE A 72 -0.87 11.28 -9.88
CA PHE A 72 -0.54 12.69 -9.80
C PHE A 72 0.95 12.91 -9.49
N LEU A 73 1.51 12.21 -8.50
CA LEU A 73 2.92 12.33 -8.12
C LEU A 73 3.86 11.89 -9.25
N ILE A 74 3.52 10.81 -9.96
CA ILE A 74 4.27 10.36 -11.13
C ILE A 74 4.36 11.48 -12.16
N GLU A 75 3.21 12.05 -12.55
CA GLU A 75 3.14 13.08 -13.57
C GLU A 75 3.85 14.36 -13.12
N HIS A 76 3.65 14.76 -11.87
CA HIS A 76 4.27 15.93 -11.26
C HIS A 76 5.81 15.84 -11.23
N CYS A 77 6.36 14.66 -10.96
CA CYS A 77 7.81 14.42 -11.02
C CYS A 77 8.33 14.40 -12.46
N ARG A 78 7.58 13.80 -13.40
CA ARG A 78 7.95 13.77 -14.83
C ARG A 78 7.99 15.16 -15.45
N GLN A 79 7.05 16.03 -15.10
CA GLN A 79 7.04 17.44 -15.54
C GLN A 79 8.29 18.21 -15.10
N ARG A 80 8.99 17.74 -14.06
CA ARG A 80 10.28 18.28 -13.61
C ARG A 80 11.49 17.56 -14.22
N GLY A 81 11.28 16.68 -15.21
CA GLY A 81 12.35 15.92 -15.85
C GLY A 81 12.89 14.75 -15.03
N LEU A 82 12.21 14.35 -13.94
CA LEU A 82 12.66 13.24 -13.10
C LEU A 82 12.25 11.89 -13.70
N ARG A 83 13.13 10.90 -13.56
CA ARG A 83 12.82 9.49 -13.87
C ARG A 83 12.16 8.85 -12.65
N VAL A 84 10.93 8.38 -12.82
CA VAL A 84 10.12 7.80 -11.74
C VAL A 84 10.01 6.29 -11.93
N GLY A 85 10.19 5.54 -10.84
CA GLY A 85 9.82 4.14 -10.73
C GLY A 85 8.87 3.96 -9.55
N VAL A 86 8.04 2.91 -9.60
CA VAL A 86 7.09 2.57 -8.54
C VAL A 86 7.42 1.21 -7.98
N VAL A 87 7.42 1.09 -6.66
CA VAL A 87 7.48 -0.19 -5.95
C VAL A 87 6.15 -0.36 -5.22
N SER A 88 5.54 -1.52 -5.36
CA SER A 88 4.29 -1.88 -4.69
C SER A 88 4.41 -3.27 -4.10
N ARG A 89 3.55 -3.60 -3.14
CA ARG A 89 3.51 -4.93 -2.55
C ARG A 89 2.89 -5.99 -3.47
N GLY A 90 2.09 -5.57 -4.45
CA GLY A 90 1.31 -6.48 -5.30
C GLY A 90 0.21 -7.22 -4.54
N TYR A 91 -0.54 -6.53 -3.67
CA TYR A 91 -1.60 -7.19 -2.90
C TYR A 91 -2.64 -7.87 -3.80
N GLY A 92 -2.89 -9.16 -3.59
CA GLY A 92 -3.78 -9.98 -4.41
C GLY A 92 -3.19 -10.45 -5.74
N ALA A 93 -1.97 -10.03 -6.09
CA ALA A 93 -1.27 -10.47 -7.29
C ALA A 93 -0.67 -11.88 -7.09
N LYS A 94 -0.62 -12.66 -8.17
CA LYS A 94 0.02 -13.98 -8.24
C LYS A 94 1.07 -14.00 -9.34
N PRO A 95 2.20 -13.28 -9.19
CA PRO A 95 3.23 -13.26 -10.21
C PRO A 95 3.96 -14.62 -10.30
N PRO A 96 4.54 -14.97 -11.46
CA PRO A 96 5.30 -16.22 -11.62
C PRO A 96 6.56 -16.32 -10.74
N GLN A 97 7.14 -15.17 -10.38
CA GLN A 97 8.34 -15.07 -9.54
C GLN A 97 8.36 -13.71 -8.83
N LEU A 98 9.19 -13.57 -7.80
CA LEU A 98 9.41 -12.31 -7.08
C LEU A 98 10.93 -11.99 -7.04
N PRO A 99 11.33 -10.71 -7.14
CA PRO A 99 10.51 -9.55 -7.50
C PRO A 99 9.98 -9.63 -8.95
N TRP A 100 8.79 -9.09 -9.22
CA TRP A 100 8.16 -9.12 -10.54
C TRP A 100 8.01 -7.73 -11.16
N ARG A 101 8.35 -7.60 -12.44
CA ARG A 101 8.09 -6.38 -13.20
C ARG A 101 6.70 -6.43 -13.81
N VAL A 102 5.85 -5.46 -13.49
CA VAL A 102 4.53 -5.34 -14.09
C VAL A 102 4.64 -4.68 -15.47
N ARG A 103 3.93 -5.24 -16.45
CA ARG A 103 3.77 -4.69 -17.80
C ARG A 103 2.29 -4.46 -18.11
N ALA A 104 2.01 -3.54 -19.02
CA ALA A 104 0.65 -3.14 -19.38
C ALA A 104 -0.19 -4.27 -20.00
N ASP A 105 0.46 -5.28 -20.58
CA ASP A 105 -0.11 -6.46 -21.22
C ASP A 105 -0.29 -7.66 -20.27
N HIS A 106 0.12 -7.54 -19.00
CA HIS A 106 -0.12 -8.60 -18.01
C HIS A 106 -1.59 -8.66 -17.57
N GLY A 107 -2.03 -9.85 -17.16
CA GLY A 107 -3.33 -10.03 -16.52
C GLY A 107 -3.38 -9.47 -15.10
N ALA A 108 -4.55 -8.98 -14.70
CA ALA A 108 -4.79 -8.46 -13.35
C ALA A 108 -4.51 -9.49 -12.24
N GLU A 109 -4.76 -10.78 -12.50
CA GLU A 109 -4.44 -11.85 -11.55
C GLU A 109 -2.92 -11.91 -11.24
N GLN A 110 -2.06 -11.67 -12.24
CA GLN A 110 -0.61 -11.77 -12.09
C GLN A 110 0.00 -10.47 -11.55
N ALA A 111 -0.52 -9.32 -11.99
CA ALA A 111 0.04 -8.01 -11.67
C ALA A 111 -0.63 -7.34 -10.46
N GLY A 112 -1.84 -7.74 -10.10
CA GLY A 112 -2.74 -7.01 -9.21
C GLY A 112 -3.41 -5.83 -9.92
N ASP A 113 -4.62 -5.48 -9.49
CA ASP A 113 -5.43 -4.42 -10.11
C ASP A 113 -4.75 -3.05 -10.02
N GLU A 114 -4.29 -2.64 -8.83
CA GLU A 114 -3.67 -1.33 -8.62
C GLU A 114 -2.33 -1.17 -9.38
N PRO A 115 -1.37 -2.12 -9.29
CA PRO A 115 -0.12 -2.03 -10.05
C PRO A 115 -0.33 -2.02 -11.56
N LEU A 116 -1.23 -2.87 -12.08
CA LEU A 116 -1.53 -2.93 -13.50
C LEU A 116 -2.11 -1.61 -13.99
N LEU A 117 -3.08 -1.05 -13.25
CA LEU A 117 -3.69 0.25 -13.58
C LEU A 117 -2.64 1.37 -13.63
N ILE A 118 -1.72 1.41 -12.67
CA ILE A 118 -0.65 2.43 -12.64
C ILE A 118 0.23 2.31 -13.89
N VAL A 119 0.65 1.09 -14.25
CA VAL A 119 1.50 0.87 -15.43
C VAL A 119 0.76 1.22 -16.72
N GLN A 120 -0.50 0.80 -16.86
CA GLN A 120 -1.31 1.10 -18.04
C GLN A 120 -1.55 2.60 -18.23
N ARG A 121 -1.72 3.35 -17.13
CA ARG A 121 -2.01 4.79 -17.19
C ARG A 121 -0.77 5.67 -17.35
N SER A 122 0.34 5.28 -16.74
CA SER A 122 1.53 6.14 -16.68
C SER A 122 2.73 5.60 -17.46
N GLY A 123 2.78 4.30 -17.76
CA GLY A 123 3.90 3.66 -18.45
C GLY A 123 5.20 3.62 -17.65
N VAL A 124 5.18 3.97 -16.36
CA VAL A 124 6.39 3.93 -15.53
C VAL A 124 6.83 2.50 -15.21
N PRO A 125 8.13 2.25 -15.03
CA PRO A 125 8.60 0.99 -14.47
C PRO A 125 7.96 0.75 -13.09
N LEU A 126 7.31 -0.40 -12.93
CA LEU A 126 6.73 -0.81 -11.65
C LEU A 126 7.19 -2.23 -11.29
N MET A 127 7.69 -2.38 -10.07
CA MET A 127 8.04 -3.67 -9.48
C MET A 127 7.08 -4.02 -8.35
N ILE A 128 6.70 -5.30 -8.25
CA ILE A 128 5.98 -5.84 -7.10
C ILE A 128 6.84 -6.82 -6.31
N ASP A 129 6.88 -6.65 -4.99
CA ASP A 129 7.54 -7.54 -4.04
C ASP A 129 6.93 -7.38 -2.63
N PRO A 130 6.65 -8.46 -1.87
CA PRO A 130 6.23 -8.38 -0.48
C PRO A 130 7.29 -7.86 0.52
N ASP A 131 8.59 -7.91 0.17
CA ASP A 131 9.73 -7.58 1.02
C ASP A 131 10.33 -6.17 0.81
#